data_AF-A0A345PE82-F1
#
_entry.id   AF-A0A345PE82-F1
#
_cell.length_a   1.000
_cell.length_b   1.000
_cell.length_c   1.000
_cell.angle_alpha   90.00
_cell.angle_beta   90.00
_cell.angle_gamma   90.00
#
_symmetry.space_group_name_H-M   'P 1'
#
loop_
_entity.id
_entity.type
_entity.pdbx_description
1 polymer ?
#
loop_
_entity_poly.entity_id
_entity_poly.type
_entity_poly.pdbx_seq_one_letter_code
_entity_poly.pdbx_strand_id
1 'polypeptide(L)'
;MRRCFCLTAADRKRLEREWIALSESRGVVRICENNKINSVNKDYFDELIVDTARNIHAEQSEKGFIKAGRLIGEVYRQINQLGDSFIEYRVRSLIYKGVFEIKGIPKAMRYYSVKLR
;
A
#
# COMPACT_ATOMS: atom_id res chain seq x y z
N MET A 1 -27.05 7.09 18.32
CA MET A 1 -26.25 8.20 18.89
C MET A 1 -24.90 7.63 19.34
N ARG A 2 -23.77 7.92 18.66
CA ARG A 2 -22.45 7.47 19.13
C ARG A 2 -22.12 8.24 20.41
N ARG A 3 -21.92 7.54 21.54
CA ARG A 3 -21.43 8.16 22.77
C ARG A 3 -20.01 8.68 22.51
N CYS A 4 -19.83 9.98 22.65
CA CYS A 4 -18.50 10.60 22.69
C CYS A 4 -18.04 10.55 24.15
N PHE A 5 -16.96 9.82 24.42
CA PHE A 5 -16.37 9.77 25.75
C PHE A 5 -15.30 10.87 25.87
N CYS A 6 -15.34 11.63 26.95
CA CYS A 6 -14.28 12.59 27.25
C CYS A 6 -12.97 11.85 27.51
N LEU A 7 -11.88 12.32 26.90
CA LEU A 7 -10.54 11.79 27.10
C LEU A 7 -10.11 12.02 28.56
N THR A 8 -9.74 10.95 29.28
CA THR A 8 -9.24 11.09 30.65
C THR A 8 -7.80 11.66 30.64
N ALA A 9 -7.37 12.25 31.75
CA ALA A 9 -5.98 12.71 31.88
C ALA A 9 -4.96 11.56 31.74
N ALA A 10 -5.33 10.35 32.14
CA ALA A 10 -4.49 9.16 31.99
C ALA A 10 -4.37 8.75 30.51
N ASP A 11 -5.49 8.74 29.78
CA ASP A 11 -5.49 8.44 28.34
C ASP A 11 -4.70 9.47 27.55
N ARG A 12 -4.83 10.75 27.89
CA ARG A 12 -4.04 11.82 27.27
C ARG A 12 -2.53 11.56 27.45
N LYS A 13 -2.07 11.31 28.68
CA LYS A 13 -0.65 11.02 28.95
C LYS A 13 -0.16 9.75 28.26
N ARG A 14 -1.02 8.75 28.08
CA ARG A 14 -0.69 7.53 27.32
C ARG A 14 -0.47 7.86 25.84
N LEU A 15 -1.41 8.58 25.22
CA LEU A 15 -1.31 9.00 23.82
C LEU A 15 -0.11 9.92 23.56
N GLU A 16 0.21 10.84 24.48
CA GLU A 16 1.40 11.69 24.37
C GLU A 16 2.70 10.87 24.34
N ARG A 17 2.82 9.83 25.19
CA ARG A 17 3.98 8.93 25.18
C ARG A 17 4.04 8.06 23.92
N GLU A 18 2.90 7.52 23.49
CA GLU A 18 2.80 6.76 22.23
C GLU A 18 3.21 7.64 21.03
N TRP A 19 2.78 8.89 21.01
CA TRP A 19 3.15 9.86 19.98
C TRP A 19 4.65 10.15 19.96
N ILE A 20 5.28 10.42 21.11
CA ILE A 20 6.72 10.67 21.19
C ILE A 20 7.50 9.48 20.63
N ALA A 21 7.19 8.27 21.09
CA ALA A 21 7.84 7.04 20.62
C ALA A 21 7.67 6.83 19.11
N LEU A 22 6.49 7.14 18.56
CA LEU A 22 6.24 7.06 17.11
C LEU A 22 7.00 8.13 16.34
N SER A 23 7.10 9.36 16.87
CA SER A 23 7.79 10.48 16.23
C SER A 23 9.30 10.27 16.14
N GLU A 24 9.88 9.53 17.09
CA GLU A 24 11.29 9.15 17.11
C GLU A 24 11.59 7.94 16.20
N SER A 25 10.56 7.21 15.77
CA SER A 25 10.73 6.04 14.90
C SER A 25 11.09 6.47 13.47
N ARG A 26 12.08 5.78 12.88
CA ARG A 26 12.56 6.03 11.50
C ARG A 26 11.80 5.24 10.43
N GLY A 27 10.68 4.61 10.80
CA GLY A 27 9.87 3.82 9.89
C GLY A 27 9.23 4.68 8.80
N VAL A 28 9.37 4.25 7.54
CA VAL A 28 8.81 4.98 6.38
C VAL A 28 7.34 4.62 6.14
N VAL A 29 6.94 3.40 6.49
CA VAL A 29 5.56 2.93 6.38
C VAL A 29 5.05 2.55 7.75
N ARG A 30 3.85 3.03 8.09
CA ARG A 30 3.17 2.70 9.33
C ARG A 30 1.83 2.05 9.01
N ILE A 31 1.54 0.96 9.70
CA ILE A 31 0.27 0.22 9.61
C ILE A 31 -0.41 0.23 10.98
N CYS A 32 -1.73 0.25 10.98
CA CYS A 32 -2.54 0.09 12.18
C CYS A 32 -3.13 -1.32 12.19
N GLU A 33 -2.68 -2.13 13.14
CA GLU A 33 -3.16 -3.50 13.34
C GLU A 33 -3.44 -3.72 14.83
N ASN A 34 -4.57 -4.33 15.17
CA ASN A 34 -4.96 -4.59 16.56
C ASN A 34 -4.91 -3.33 17.46
N ASN A 35 -5.34 -2.18 16.90
CA ASN A 35 -5.28 -0.86 17.55
C ASN A 35 -3.86 -0.39 17.93
N LYS A 36 -2.83 -0.91 17.27
CA LYS A 36 -1.43 -0.50 17.46
C LYS A 36 -0.83 -0.04 16.14
N ILE A 37 -0.05 1.03 16.21
CA ILE A 37 0.70 1.55 15.06
C ILE A 37 2.06 0.86 15.04
N ASN A 38 2.30 0.06 13.99
CA ASN A 38 3.56 -0.64 13.76
C ASN A 38 4.28 -0.03 12.57
N SER A 39 5.61 0.05 12.65
CA SER A 39 6.45 0.44 11.50
C SER A 39 6.86 -0.81 10.73
N VAL A 40 6.67 -0.78 9.41
CA VAL A 40 7.07 -1.86 8.51
C VAL A 40 8.02 -1.34 7.43
N ASN A 41 8.68 -2.26 6.73
CA ASN A 41 9.54 -1.89 5.61
C ASN A 41 8.69 -1.39 4.42
N LYS A 42 9.29 -0.57 3.56
CA LYS A 42 8.64 0.00 2.38
C LYS A 42 8.12 -1.05 1.40
N ASP A 43 8.71 -2.24 1.40
CA ASP A 43 8.36 -3.38 0.55
C ASP A 43 7.42 -4.39 1.20
N TYR A 44 6.90 -4.09 2.40
CA TYR A 44 5.98 -4.98 3.11
C TYR A 44 4.77 -5.44 2.26
N PHE A 45 4.29 -4.57 1.37
CA PHE A 45 3.16 -4.85 0.48
C PHE A 45 3.55 -5.31 -0.94
N ASP A 46 4.85 -5.49 -1.22
CA ASP A 46 5.31 -5.88 -2.56
C ASP A 46 4.73 -7.25 -2.97
N GLU A 47 4.68 -8.22 -2.06
CA GLU A 47 4.12 -9.56 -2.32
C GLU A 47 2.63 -9.49 -2.64
N LEU A 48 1.85 -8.72 -1.87
CA LEU A 48 0.43 -8.51 -2.14
C LEU A 48 0.18 -7.91 -3.53
N ILE A 49 1.03 -6.98 -3.98
CA ILE A 49 0.92 -6.39 -5.32
C ILE A 49 1.16 -7.46 -6.40
N VAL A 50 2.17 -8.31 -6.20
CA VAL A 50 2.51 -9.41 -7.11
C VAL A 50 1.37 -10.43 -7.17
N ASP A 51 0.82 -10.83 -6.03
CA ASP A 51 -0.29 -11.77 -5.96
C ASP A 51 -1.56 -11.20 -6.58
N THR A 52 -1.84 -9.92 -6.36
CA THR A 52 -2.96 -9.24 -7.02
C THR A 52 -2.80 -9.26 -8.54
N ALA A 53 -1.60 -9.00 -9.06
CA ALA A 53 -1.34 -9.10 -10.50
C ALA A 53 -1.49 -10.55 -11.01
N ARG A 54 -1.04 -11.54 -10.24
CA ARG A 54 -1.21 -12.97 -10.56
C ARG A 54 -2.68 -13.35 -10.66
N ASN A 55 -3.51 -12.88 -9.73
CA ASN A 55 -4.95 -13.11 -9.72
C ASN A 55 -5.63 -12.47 -10.94
N ILE A 56 -5.31 -11.21 -11.26
CA ILE A 56 -5.83 -10.55 -12.47
C ILE A 56 -5.44 -11.33 -13.74
N HIS A 57 -4.21 -11.85 -13.82
CA HIS A 57 -3.80 -12.68 -14.96
C HIS A 57 -4.54 -14.02 -15.04
N ALA A 58 -4.92 -14.62 -13.90
CA ALA A 58 -5.69 -15.86 -13.89
C ALA A 58 -7.12 -15.66 -14.42
N GLU A 59 -7.67 -14.45 -14.33
CA GLU A 59 -8.96 -14.06 -14.92
C GLU A 59 -8.89 -13.80 -16.43
N GLN A 60 -7.67 -13.65 -16.99
CA GLN A 60 -7.49 -13.37 -18.41
C GLN A 60 -7.40 -14.68 -19.20
N SER A 61 -8.00 -14.70 -20.41
CA SER A 61 -7.81 -15.80 -21.36
C SER A 61 -6.36 -15.93 -21.82
N GLU A 62 -5.65 -14.80 -21.93
CA GLU A 62 -4.23 -14.73 -22.23
C GLU A 62 -3.52 -13.78 -21.26
N LYS A 63 -2.33 -14.17 -20.78
CA LYS A 63 -1.52 -13.35 -19.86
C LYS A 63 -0.91 -12.14 -20.56
N GLY A 64 -1.73 -11.11 -20.74
CA GLY A 64 -1.39 -9.84 -21.39
C GLY A 64 -1.03 -8.72 -20.41
N PHE A 65 -0.76 -7.53 -20.93
CA PHE A 65 -0.48 -6.35 -20.09
C PHE A 65 -1.73 -5.86 -19.34
N ILE A 66 -1.61 -5.62 -18.03
CA ILE A 66 -2.65 -5.08 -17.15
C ILE A 66 -2.45 -3.56 -17.04
N LYS A 67 -3.53 -2.77 -17.19
CA LYS A 67 -3.47 -1.32 -16.92
C LYS A 67 -3.06 -1.08 -15.47
N ALA A 68 -2.05 -0.22 -15.23
CA ALA A 68 -1.53 0.00 -13.89
C ALA A 68 -2.61 0.51 -12.92
N GLY A 69 -3.49 1.41 -13.38
CA GLY A 69 -4.65 1.85 -12.59
C GLY A 69 -5.60 0.71 -12.15
N ARG A 70 -5.77 -0.35 -12.96
CA ARG A 70 -6.57 -1.52 -12.55
C ARG A 70 -5.89 -2.28 -11.42
N LEU A 71 -4.60 -2.60 -11.58
CA LEU A 71 -3.83 -3.30 -10.55
C LEU A 71 -3.82 -2.50 -9.24
N ILE A 72 -3.54 -1.20 -9.31
CA ILE A 72 -3.47 -0.34 -8.13
C ILE A 72 -4.84 -0.23 -7.45
N GLY A 73 -5.93 -0.14 -8.22
CA GLY A 73 -7.29 -0.11 -7.67
C GLY A 73 -7.67 -1.41 -6.93
N GLU A 74 -7.28 -2.57 -7.47
CA GLU A 74 -7.49 -3.87 -6.79
C GLU A 74 -6.68 -4.00 -5.51
N VAL A 75 -5.41 -3.57 -5.52
CA VAL A 75 -4.55 -3.55 -4.33
C VAL A 75 -5.10 -2.58 -3.28
N TYR A 76 -5.54 -1.39 -3.70
CA TYR A 76 -6.12 -0.38 -2.82
C TYR A 76 -7.38 -0.89 -2.10
N ARG A 77 -8.21 -1.69 -2.79
CA ARG A 77 -9.39 -2.30 -2.17
C ARG A 77 -9.02 -3.24 -1.01
N GLN A 78 -7.89 -3.94 -1.13
CA GLN A 78 -7.41 -4.86 -0.09
C GLN A 78 -6.71 -4.10 1.05
N ILE A 79 -6.00 -3.01 0.73
CA ILE A 79 -5.29 -2.18 1.72
C ILE A 79 -6.02 -0.85 1.93
N ASN A 80 -6.97 -0.80 2.86
CA ASN A 80 -7.69 0.43 3.21
C ASN A 80 -6.89 1.38 4.13
N GLN A 81 -5.56 1.35 4.07
CA GLN A 81 -4.66 2.14 4.94
C GLN A 81 -3.61 2.97 4.17
N LEU A 82 -3.45 2.74 2.87
CA LEU A 82 -2.44 3.40 2.04
C LEU A 82 -3.08 4.23 0.94
N GLY A 83 -2.42 5.31 0.54
CA GLY A 83 -2.79 6.07 -0.65
C GLY A 83 -2.42 5.33 -1.94
N ASP A 84 -3.22 5.52 -2.98
CA ASP A 84 -2.97 5.03 -4.34
C ASP A 84 -1.59 5.45 -4.89
N SER A 85 -1.15 6.67 -4.60
CA SER A 85 0.17 7.21 -4.96
C SER A 85 1.33 6.42 -4.36
N PHE A 86 1.19 5.93 -3.12
CA PHE A 86 2.20 5.06 -2.50
C PHE A 86 2.23 3.69 -3.17
N ILE A 87 1.06 3.12 -3.47
CA ILE A 87 0.95 1.85 -4.20
C ILE A 87 1.57 1.99 -5.60
N GLU A 88 1.30 3.08 -6.32
CA GLU A 88 1.94 3.39 -7.60
C GLU A 88 3.47 3.45 -7.49
N TYR A 89 3.98 4.11 -6.44
CA TYR A 89 5.41 4.12 -6.16
C TYR A 89 5.98 2.71 -5.96
N ARG A 90 5.26 1.81 -5.28
CA ARG A 90 5.67 0.40 -5.12
C ARG A 90 5.65 -0.35 -6.44
N VAL A 91 4.60 -0.21 -7.25
CA VAL A 91 4.52 -0.81 -8.60
C VAL A 91 5.72 -0.37 -9.46
N ARG A 92 6.04 0.93 -9.46
CA ARG A 92 7.22 1.45 -10.18
C ARG A 92 8.53 0.88 -9.65
N SER A 93 8.65 0.72 -8.34
CA SER A 93 9.81 0.07 -7.72
C SER A 93 9.96 -1.39 -8.17
N LEU A 94 8.86 -2.13 -8.30
CA LEU A 94 8.84 -3.51 -8.76
C LEU A 94 9.19 -3.64 -10.26
N ILE A 95 8.84 -2.64 -11.08
CA ILE A 95 9.32 -2.52 -12.47
C ILE A 95 10.85 -2.36 -12.49
N TYR A 96 11.40 -1.45 -11.68
CA TYR A 96 12.86 -1.25 -11.60
C TYR A 96 13.61 -2.49 -11.07
N LYS A 97 13.00 -3.25 -10.16
CA LYS A 97 13.52 -4.54 -9.68
C LYS A 97 13.39 -5.67 -10.72
N GLY A 98 12.72 -5.43 -11.85
CA GLY A 98 12.52 -6.42 -12.91
C GLY A 98 11.44 -7.45 -12.61
N VAL A 99 10.57 -7.23 -11.63
CA VAL A 99 9.42 -8.11 -11.33
C VAL A 99 8.31 -7.93 -12.37
N PHE A 100 8.12 -6.70 -12.83
CA PHE A 100 7.16 -6.36 -13.89
C PHE A 100 7.87 -5.89 -15.16
N GLU A 101 7.34 -6.31 -16.31
CA GLU A 101 7.53 -5.61 -17.58
C GLU A 101 6.63 -4.36 -17.61
N ILE A 102 7.05 -3.34 -18.37
CA ILE A 102 6.30 -2.11 -18.55
C ILE A 102 6.02 -1.84 -20.03
N LYS A 103 4.79 -1.40 -20.31
CA LYS A 103 4.39 -0.84 -21.61
C LYS A 103 3.83 0.57 -21.39
N GLY A 104 4.43 1.58 -22.03
CA GLY A 104 4.06 2.99 -21.89
C GLY A 104 4.98 3.77 -20.95
N ILE A 105 4.59 5.01 -20.62
CA ILE A 105 5.40 5.95 -19.82
C ILE A 105 4.74 6.13 -18.44
N PRO A 106 5.46 5.90 -17.32
CA PRO A 106 4.90 5.99 -15.97
C PRO A 106 4.79 7.44 -15.46
N LYS A 107 4.10 8.30 -16.23
CA LYS A 107 3.78 9.69 -15.86
C LYS A 107 2.62 9.75 -14.86
N ALA A 108 1.67 8.81 -14.96
CA ALA A 108 0.60 8.53 -14.01
C ALA A 108 -0.01 7.15 -14.30
N MET A 109 -0.74 6.58 -13.34
CA MET A 109 -1.32 5.22 -13.37
C MET A 109 -2.09 4.84 -14.64
N ARG A 110 -2.69 5.80 -15.34
CA ARG A 110 -3.47 5.57 -16.57
C ARG A 110 -2.63 5.43 -17.84
N TYR A 111 -1.37 5.88 -17.82
CA TYR A 111 -0.52 6.00 -19.01
C TYR A 111 0.38 4.79 -19.27
N TYR A 112 0.37 3.79 -18.39
CA TYR A 112 1.17 2.59 -18.56
C TYR A 112 0.43 1.34 -18.12
N SER A 113 0.95 0.21 -18.60
CA SER A 113 0.53 -1.12 -18.23
C SER A 113 1.73 -1.93 -17.75
N VAL A 114 1.45 -2.92 -16.92
CA VAL A 114 2.45 -3.85 -16.37
C VAL A 114 2.08 -5.29 -16.70
N LYS A 115 3.07 -6.18 -16.73
CA LYS A 115 2.87 -7.63 -16.84
C LYS A 115 3.89 -8.32 -15.95
N LEU A 116 3.50 -9.35 -15.21
CA LEU A 116 4.47 -10.17 -14.49
C LEU A 116 5.43 -10.82 -15.49
N ARG A 117 6.74 -10.76 -15.20
CA ARG A 117 7.75 -11.52 -15.96
C ARG A 117 7.60 -13.02 -15.74
#